data_AF-A0A0G0CXY8-F1
#
_entry.id   AF-A0A0G0CXY8-F1
#
_cell.length_a   1.000
_cell.length_b   1.000
_cell.length_c   1.000
_cell.angle_alpha   90.00
_cell.angle_beta   90.00
_cell.angle_gamma   90.00
#
_symmetry.space_group_name_H-M   'P 1'
#
loop_
_entity.id
_entity.type
_entity.pdbx_description
1 polymer ?
#
loop_
_entity_poly.entity_id
_entity_poly.type
_entity_poly.pdbx_seq_one_letter_code
_entity_poly.pdbx_strand_id
1 'polypeptide(L)'
;EKYLEKPVDFILVNTEMPSKEQIKKYKIKEGDDVLVEDDFKDSRVIRGSLLSHASIVSNKADKLADTRSFIRHDSEKLAECINKIIS
;
A
#
# COMPACT_ATOMS: atom_id res chain seq x y z
N GLU A 1 -6.37 16.09 6.40
CA GLU A 1 -7.53 16.99 6.56
C GLU A 1 -7.14 18.44 6.81
N LYS A 2 -6.18 18.75 7.71
CA LYS A 2 -5.66 20.12 7.98
C LYS A 2 -5.47 21.02 6.74
N TYR A 3 -4.93 20.48 5.64
CA TYR A 3 -4.63 21.25 4.43
C TYR A 3 -5.85 21.54 3.53
N LEU A 4 -6.91 20.75 3.63
CA LEU A 4 -8.14 20.92 2.84
C LEU A 4 -9.32 21.43 3.68
N GLU A 5 -9.13 21.54 5.00
CA GLU A 5 -10.13 21.94 6.01
C GLU A 5 -11.47 21.20 5.90
N LYS A 6 -11.44 20.00 5.32
CA LYS A 6 -12.62 19.17 5.07
C LYS A 6 -12.32 17.72 5.45
N PRO A 7 -13.24 17.05 6.18
CA PRO A 7 -13.11 15.64 6.46
C PRO A 7 -13.33 14.81 5.19
N VAL A 8 -12.59 13.70 5.06
CA VAL A 8 -12.90 12.66 4.07
C VAL A 8 -14.04 11.77 4.57
N ASP A 9 -14.82 11.19 3.66
CA ASP A 9 -15.95 10.34 4.03
C ASP A 9 -15.51 8.93 4.44
N PHE A 10 -14.52 8.38 3.72
CA PHE A 10 -14.00 7.03 3.92
C PHE A 10 -12.48 7.01 3.87
N ILE A 11 -11.86 6.15 4.69
CA ILE A 11 -10.41 5.96 4.75
C ILE A 11 -10.12 4.49 4.52
N LEU A 12 -9.55 4.14 3.37
CA LEU A 12 -9.19 2.76 3.05
C LEU A 12 -7.77 2.45 3.55
N VAL A 13 -7.65 1.45 4.43
CA VAL A 13 -6.37 1.04 5.05
C VAL A 13 -6.08 -0.42 4.75
N ASN A 14 -4.84 -0.70 4.33
CA ASN A 14 -4.37 -2.05 4.09
C ASN A 14 -4.15 -2.81 5.41
N THR A 15 -4.60 -4.07 5.47
CA THR A 15 -4.42 -4.95 6.64
C THR A 15 -3.26 -5.92 6.53
N GLU A 16 -2.64 -6.03 5.36
CA GLU A 16 -1.60 -7.03 5.12
C GLU A 16 -0.20 -6.50 5.38
N MET A 17 0.61 -7.29 6.09
CA MET A 17 2.05 -6.99 6.17
C MET A 17 2.73 -7.36 4.85
N PRO A 18 3.63 -6.50 4.33
CA PRO A 18 4.48 -6.88 3.21
C PRO A 18 5.36 -8.08 3.57
N SER A 19 5.78 -8.86 2.58
CA SER A 19 6.69 -9.98 2.82
C SER A 19 8.04 -9.51 3.38
N LYS A 20 8.75 -10.39 4.10
CA LYS A 20 10.09 -10.10 4.65
C LYS A 20 11.07 -9.59 3.60
N GLU A 21 10.99 -10.12 2.38
CA GLU A 21 11.84 -9.68 1.26
C GLU A 21 11.49 -8.27 0.79
N GLN A 22 10.21 -7.94 0.68
CA GLN A 22 9.75 -6.59 0.35
C GLN A 22 10.19 -5.59 1.40
N ILE A 23 10.01 -5.91 2.69
CA ILE A 23 10.47 -5.08 3.82
C ILE A 23 11.98 -4.83 3.73
N LYS A 24 12.77 -5.90 3.56
CA LYS A 24 14.24 -5.79 3.47
C LYS A 24 14.67 -4.90 2.31
N LYS A 25 14.09 -5.11 1.12
CA LYS A 25 14.42 -4.32 -0.08
C LYS A 25 13.98 -2.86 0.06
N TYR A 26 12.82 -2.62 0.67
CA TYR A 26 12.32 -1.27 0.91
C TYR A 26 13.23 -0.51 1.88
N LYS A 27 13.63 -1.14 3.00
CA LYS A 27 14.59 -0.55 3.95
C LYS A 27 15.94 -0.19 3.34
N ILE A 28 16.46 -1.03 2.45
CA ILE A 28 17.73 -0.76 1.75
C ILE A 28 17.64 0.52 0.89
N LYS A 29 16.48 0.82 0.30
CA LYS A 29 16.31 1.97 -0.59
C LYS A 29 15.90 3.25 0.14
N GLU A 30 14.92 3.14 1.04
CA GLU A 30 14.25 4.30 1.63
C GLU A 30 14.74 4.60 3.07
N GLY A 31 15.54 3.71 3.66
CA GLY A 31 16.03 3.82 5.04
C GLY A 31 15.22 3.00 6.04
N ASP A 32 15.61 3.04 7.32
CA ASP A 32 14.83 2.44 8.41
C ASP A 32 13.62 3.31 8.80
N ASP A 33 12.67 2.72 9.54
CA ASP A 33 11.46 3.37 10.08
C ASP A 33 10.49 4.02 9.08
N VAL A 34 10.62 3.70 7.80
CA VAL A 34 9.70 4.14 6.72
C VAL A 34 8.39 3.35 6.66
N LEU A 35 8.33 2.17 7.30
CA LEU A 35 7.09 1.42 7.41
C LEU A 35 6.35 1.87 8.66
N VAL A 36 5.10 2.26 8.46
CA VAL A 36 4.20 2.65 9.54
C VAL A 36 3.39 1.44 10.01
N GLU A 37 3.27 1.29 11.32
CA GLU A 37 2.30 0.39 11.92
C GLU A 37 0.93 1.06 11.92
N ASP A 38 -0.10 0.28 11.64
CA ASP A 38 -1.47 0.75 11.62
C ASP A 38 -2.05 0.75 13.04
N ASP A 39 -1.89 1.88 13.73
CA ASP A 39 -2.50 2.21 15.02
C ASP A 39 -3.69 3.17 14.90
N PHE A 40 -4.11 3.44 13.65
CA PHE A 40 -5.08 4.49 13.34
C PHE A 40 -6.52 4.06 13.71
N LYS A 41 -7.16 4.85 14.58
CA LYS A 41 -8.51 4.62 15.08
C LYS A 41 -9.44 5.74 14.64
N ASP A 42 -10.28 5.46 13.66
CA ASP A 42 -11.32 6.37 13.16
C ASP A 42 -12.50 5.54 12.65
N SER A 43 -13.73 5.99 12.90
CA SER A 43 -14.95 5.27 12.49
C SER A 43 -15.14 5.18 10.97
N ARG A 44 -14.43 6.01 10.20
CA ARG A 44 -14.47 6.04 8.73
C ARG A 44 -13.50 5.05 8.09
N VAL A 45 -12.71 4.34 8.91
CA VAL A 45 -11.71 3.40 8.42
C VAL A 45 -12.38 2.13 7.90
N ILE A 46 -12.12 1.83 6.65
CA ILE A 46 -12.46 0.59 5.98
C ILE A 46 -11.16 -0.18 5.76
N ARG A 47 -11.15 -1.44 6.17
CA ARG A 47 -9.95 -2.27 6.20
C ARG A 47 -10.03 -3.34 5.12
N GLY A 48 -8.95 -3.51 4.35
CA GLY A 48 -8.91 -4.50 3.27
C GLY A 48 -7.52 -5.08 3.03
N SER A 49 -7.50 -6.27 2.44
CA SER A 49 -6.29 -6.82 1.80
C SER A 49 -6.05 -6.04 0.52
N LEU A 50 -5.01 -5.20 0.51
CA LEU A 50 -4.73 -4.33 -0.64
C LEU A 50 -3.37 -4.59 -1.25
N LEU A 51 -2.48 -5.36 -0.63
CA LEU A 51 -1.13 -5.57 -1.16
C LEU A 51 -1.10 -6.54 -2.34
N SER A 52 -0.24 -6.20 -3.30
CA SER A 52 0.20 -7.11 -4.34
C SER A 52 1.38 -7.94 -3.83
N HIS A 53 1.22 -9.27 -3.86
CA HIS A 53 2.29 -10.23 -3.55
C HIS A 53 3.03 -10.73 -4.79
N ALA A 54 2.75 -10.13 -5.95
CA ALA A 54 3.44 -10.49 -7.17
C ALA A 54 4.94 -10.19 -7.02
N SER A 55 5.76 -11.24 -7.02
CA SER A 55 7.21 -11.13 -7.11
C SER A 55 7.52 -10.33 -8.38
N ILE A 56 8.15 -9.16 -8.25
CA ILE A 56 8.62 -8.42 -9.42
C ILE A 56 9.69 -9.31 -10.07
N VAL A 57 9.29 -10.10 -11.06
CA VAL A 57 10.22 -10.79 -11.94
C VAL A 57 10.86 -9.68 -12.76
N SER A 58 12.01 -9.19 -12.28
CA SER A 58 12.82 -8.22 -12.99
C SER A 58 13.25 -8.88 -14.30
N ASN A 59 12.55 -8.56 -15.39
CA ASN A 59 13.05 -8.89 -16.71
C ASN A 59 14.35 -8.11 -16.87
N LYS A 60 15.46 -8.75 -17.26
CA LYS A 60 16.79 -8.10 -17.34
C LYS A 60 16.81 -6.87 -18.26
N ALA A 61 15.79 -6.72 -19.13
CA ALA A 61 15.57 -5.56 -19.98
C ALA A 61 14.86 -4.38 -19.27
N ASP A 62 14.16 -4.60 -18.16
CA ASP A 62 13.46 -3.56 -17.40
C ASP A 62 14.41 -2.95 -16.35
N LYS A 63 15.34 -2.10 -16.82
CA LYS A 63 16.28 -1.37 -15.97
C LYS A 63 15.60 -0.46 -14.94
N LEU A 64 14.30 -0.16 -15.11
CA LEU A 64 13.49 0.64 -14.19
C LEU A 64 12.72 -0.23 -13.17
N ALA A 65 12.67 -1.56 -13.34
CA ALA A 65 12.09 -2.45 -12.33
C ALA A 65 12.78 -2.29 -10.98
N ASP A 66 14.08 -1.98 -11.00
CA ASP A 66 14.90 -1.77 -9.82
C ASP A 66 14.74 -0.37 -9.20
N THR A 67 13.92 0.52 -9.77
CA THR A 67 13.53 1.81 -9.14
C THR A 67 12.06 1.87 -8.74
N ARG A 68 11.23 0.90 -9.15
CA ARG A 68 9.81 0.84 -8.76
C ARG A 68 9.66 0.44 -7.28
N SER A 69 8.62 0.99 -6.65
CA SER A 69 8.25 0.72 -5.26
C SER A 69 7.96 -0.77 -5.05
N PHE A 70 8.68 -1.41 -4.12
CA PHE A 70 8.58 -2.85 -3.85
C PHE A 70 7.28 -3.26 -3.14
N ILE A 71 6.63 -2.29 -2.50
CA ILE A 71 5.36 -2.44 -1.81
C ILE A 71 4.36 -1.59 -2.59
N ARG A 72 3.31 -2.23 -3.11
CA ARG A 72 2.29 -1.58 -3.93
C ARG A 72 0.93 -2.19 -3.66
N HIS A 73 -0.09 -1.39 -3.89
CA HIS A 73 -1.45 -1.90 -3.93
C HIS A 73 -1.66 -2.80 -5.16
N ASP A 74 -2.45 -3.85 -4.99
CA ASP A 74 -3.00 -4.65 -6.06
C ASP A 74 -4.21 -3.92 -6.65
N SER A 75 -4.17 -3.65 -7.96
CA SER A 75 -5.19 -2.85 -8.62
C SER A 75 -6.57 -3.51 -8.61
N GLU A 76 -6.63 -4.84 -8.71
CA GLU A 76 -7.90 -5.57 -8.71
C GLU A 76 -8.52 -5.53 -7.31
N LYS A 77 -7.74 -5.87 -6.28
CA LYS A 77 -8.20 -5.81 -4.88
C LYS A 77 -8.63 -4.40 -4.47
N LEU A 78 -7.88 -3.38 -4.91
CA LEU A 78 -8.20 -1.99 -4.64
C LEU A 78 -9.53 -1.60 -5.31
N ALA A 79 -9.72 -1.96 -6.59
CA ALA A 79 -10.96 -1.70 -7.30
C ALA A 79 -12.17 -2.40 -6.65
N GLU A 80 -12.02 -3.66 -6.24
CA GLU A 80 -13.05 -4.38 -5.50
C GLU A 80 -13.44 -3.69 -4.19
N CYS A 81 -12.46 -3.19 -3.43
CA CYS A 81 -12.73 -2.46 -2.19
C CYS A 81 -13.45 -1.13 -2.48
N ILE A 82 -13.01 -0.38 -3.49
CA ILE A 82 -13.67 0.88 -3.89
C ILE A 82 -15.12 0.61 -4.34
N ASN A 83 -15.34 -0.42 -5.16
CA ASN A 83 -16.68 -0.80 -5.61
C ASN A 83 -17.63 -1.07 -4.44
N LYS A 84 -17.16 -1.74 -3.38
CA LYS A 84 -17.97 -1.97 -2.16
C LYS A 84 -18.31 -0.70 -1.38
N ILE A 85 -17.55 0.38 -1.55
CA ILE A 85 -17.79 1.67 -0.90
C ILE A 85 -18.79 2.51 -1.68
N ILE A 86 -18.74 2.46 -3.01
CA ILE A 86 -19.55 3.32 -3.88
C ILE A 86 -20.86 2.66 -4.37
N SER A 87 -21.02 1.35 -4.18
CA SER A 87 -22.25 0.61 -4.53
C SER A 87 -23.25 0.64 -3.39
#